data_AF-A0A9D9RSR6-F1
#
_entry.id   AF-A0A9D9RSR6-F1
#
_cell.length_a   1.000
_cell.length_b   1.000
_cell.length_c   1.000
_cell.angle_alpha   90.00
_cell.angle_beta   90.00
_cell.angle_gamma   90.00
#
_symmetry.space_group_name_H-M   'P 1'
#
loop_
_entity.id
_entity.type
_entity.pdbx_description
1 polymer ?
#
loop_
_entity_poly.entity_id
_entity_poly.type
_entity_poly.pdbx_seq_one_letter_code
_entity_poly.pdbx_strand_id
1 'polypeptide(L)'
;MDQIKKVVPGKVEQEKGNRKKFKIFKDKSHESDISIEVLGEGEYLVEKLSVEGLPETMNDGKKIRWFTNFSVKKGNAYINEKFYVSIPDGGASRLVIYDGNGNPYYYTGEIKNNTFVLTDGDPAAGWVP
;
A
#
# COMPACT_ATOMS: atom_id res chain seq x y z
N MET A 1 9.70 -4.76 -17.89
CA MET A 1 10.37 -5.49 -16.80
C MET A 1 9.32 -5.69 -15.74
N ASP A 2 8.92 -6.93 -15.49
CA ASP A 2 8.02 -7.22 -14.37
C ASP A 2 8.75 -6.86 -13.08
N GLN A 3 8.25 -5.87 -12.35
CA GLN A 3 8.75 -5.60 -11.01
C GLN A 3 8.43 -6.83 -10.15
N ILE A 4 9.44 -7.64 -9.84
CA ILE A 4 9.27 -8.85 -9.03
C ILE A 4 8.79 -8.42 -7.64
N LYS A 5 7.53 -8.73 -7.33
CA LYS A 5 6.94 -8.47 -6.01
C LYS A 5 7.54 -9.42 -4.99
N LYS A 6 8.47 -8.90 -4.20
CA LYS A 6 9.13 -9.65 -3.12
C LYS A 6 8.38 -9.42 -1.82
N VAL A 7 7.68 -10.46 -1.34
CA VAL A 7 7.03 -10.45 -0.03
C VAL A 7 8.08 -10.39 1.09
N VAL A 8 7.83 -9.55 2.09
CA VAL A 8 8.63 -9.47 3.32
C VAL A 8 7.84 -10.13 4.45
N PRO A 9 8.20 -11.37 4.86
CA PRO A 9 7.43 -12.13 5.83
C PRO A 9 7.50 -11.53 7.23
N GLY A 10 6.47 -11.77 8.05
CA GLY A 10 6.44 -11.35 9.46
C GLY A 10 6.24 -9.85 9.70
N LYS A 11 5.88 -9.09 8.65
CA LYS A 11 5.65 -7.63 8.70
C LYS A 11 4.18 -7.24 8.70
N VAL A 12 3.28 -8.20 8.78
CA VAL A 12 1.83 -7.94 8.83
C VAL A 12 1.25 -8.64 10.05
N GLU A 13 0.48 -7.89 10.83
CA GLU A 13 -0.27 -8.39 11.97
C GLU A 13 -1.75 -8.04 11.77
N GLN A 14 -2.61 -9.05 11.85
CA GLN A 14 -4.05 -8.84 11.91
C GLN A 14 -4.46 -8.48 13.34
N GLU A 15 -5.28 -7.44 13.52
CA GLU A 15 -5.71 -6.99 14.83
C GLU A 15 -6.56 -8.06 15.54
N LYS A 16 -6.23 -8.36 16.79
CA LYS A 16 -6.98 -9.35 17.58
C LYS A 16 -8.43 -8.88 17.78
N GLY A 17 -9.37 -9.73 17.39
CA GLY A 17 -10.81 -9.42 17.50
C GLY A 17 -11.36 -8.59 16.34
N ASN A 18 -10.52 -8.16 15.39
CA ASN A 18 -10.99 -7.46 14.19
C ASN A 18 -10.33 -8.02 12.91
N ARG A 19 -11.07 -8.89 12.21
CA ARG A 19 -10.59 -9.54 10.97
C ARG A 19 -10.38 -8.57 9.81
N LYS A 20 -10.88 -7.35 9.91
CA LYS A 20 -10.81 -6.33 8.87
C LYS A 20 -9.64 -5.36 9.04
N LYS A 21 -8.97 -5.38 10.19
CA LYS A 21 -7.89 -4.45 10.50
C LYS A 21 -6.54 -5.16 10.51
N PHE A 22 -5.59 -4.55 9.81
CA PHE A 22 -4.24 -5.05 9.67
C PHE A 22 -3.26 -3.93 9.96
N LYS A 23 -2.19 -4.25 10.69
CA LYS A 23 -1.03 -3.39 10.84
C LYS A 23 0.09 -3.93 9.96
N ILE A 24 0.68 -3.05 9.16
CA ILE A 24 1.85 -3.36 8.35
C ILE A 24 3.03 -2.61 8.94
N PHE A 25 4.05 -3.34 9.36
CA PHE A 25 5.26 -2.79 9.93
C PHE A 25 6.27 -2.44 8.84
N LYS A 26 7.03 -1.38 9.06
CA LYS A 26 8.15 -1.01 8.21
C LYS A 26 9.21 -2.11 8.13
N ASP A 27 9.82 -2.26 6.96
CA ASP A 27 11.00 -3.11 6.78
C ASP A 27 12.28 -2.29 6.94
N LYS A 28 12.31 -1.09 6.38
CA LYS A 28 13.45 -0.16 6.39
C LYS A 28 13.20 1.04 7.30
N SER A 29 14.28 1.70 7.70
CA SER A 29 14.21 2.88 8.60
C SER A 29 13.52 4.09 7.98
N HIS A 30 13.53 4.21 6.65
CA HIS A 30 12.90 5.33 5.92
C HIS A 30 11.41 5.14 5.65
N GLU A 31 10.90 3.92 5.87
CA GLU A 31 9.49 3.56 5.77
C GLU A 31 8.74 3.93 7.08
N SER A 32 7.41 3.90 7.01
CA SER A 32 6.48 4.12 8.12
C SER A 32 5.58 2.90 8.28
N ASP A 33 5.25 2.58 9.53
CA ASP A 33 4.17 1.64 9.82
C ASP A 33 2.85 2.21 9.30
N ILE A 34 1.97 1.35 8.81
CA ILE A 34 0.62 1.75 8.38
C ILE A 34 -0.44 0.81 8.96
N SER A 35 -1.68 1.27 8.90
CA SER A 35 -2.85 0.44 9.18
C SER A 35 -3.75 0.36 7.96
N ILE A 36 -4.27 -0.83 7.70
CA ILE A 36 -5.26 -1.11 6.65
C ILE A 36 -6.55 -1.55 7.33
N GLU A 37 -7.67 -0.98 6.89
CA GLU A 37 -9.01 -1.43 7.26
C GLU A 37 -9.82 -1.72 6.00
N VAL A 38 -10.06 -3.01 5.73
CA VAL A 38 -10.95 -3.44 4.64
C VAL A 38 -12.40 -3.30 5.04
N LEU A 39 -13.29 -2.99 4.09
CA LEU A 39 -14.70 -2.75 4.41
C LEU A 39 -15.59 -3.96 4.20
N GLY A 40 -15.24 -4.82 3.24
CA GLY A 40 -15.97 -6.03 2.93
C GLY A 40 -15.89 -7.10 4.01
N GLU A 41 -16.73 -8.13 3.85
CA GLU A 41 -16.67 -9.35 4.65
C GLU A 41 -15.79 -10.40 3.95
N GLY A 42 -15.10 -11.22 4.74
CA GLY A 42 -14.34 -12.35 4.24
C GLY A 42 -12.97 -12.50 4.88
N GLU A 43 -12.21 -13.45 4.34
CA GLU A 43 -10.83 -13.69 4.73
C GLU A 43 -9.89 -12.96 3.77
N TYR A 44 -9.14 -12.02 4.32
CA TYR A 44 -8.20 -11.19 3.59
C TYR A 44 -6.77 -11.62 3.90
N LEU A 45 -5.97 -11.68 2.84
CA LEU A 45 -4.53 -11.85 2.94
C LEU A 45 -3.88 -10.49 2.65
N VAL A 46 -3.22 -9.93 3.66
CA VAL A 46 -2.45 -8.70 3.54
C VAL A 46 -0.96 -9.06 3.58
N GLU A 47 -0.20 -8.58 2.60
CA GLU A 47 1.23 -8.87 2.48
C GLU A 47 2.04 -7.58 2.45
N LYS A 48 3.14 -7.52 3.20
CA LYS A 48 4.17 -6.49 3.03
C LYS A 48 5.00 -6.84 1.80
N LEU A 49 5.19 -5.88 0.90
CA LEU A 49 6.06 -5.99 -0.25
C LEU A 49 7.34 -5.17 -0.04
N SER A 50 8.45 -5.60 -0.61
CA SER A 50 9.70 -4.84 -0.57
C SER A 50 9.57 -3.51 -1.32
N VAL A 51 10.27 -2.49 -0.84
CA VAL A 51 10.50 -1.22 -1.57
C VAL A 51 11.84 -1.21 -2.31
N GLU A 52 12.61 -2.29 -2.22
CA GLU A 52 13.89 -2.47 -2.91
C GLU A 52 13.69 -2.50 -4.43
N GLY A 53 14.50 -1.71 -5.16
CA GLY A 53 14.41 -1.62 -6.63
C GLY A 53 13.27 -0.74 -7.14
N LEU A 54 12.52 -0.08 -6.26
CA LEU A 54 11.51 0.91 -6.68
C LEU A 54 12.19 2.23 -7.10
N PRO A 55 11.60 2.97 -8.07
CA PRO A 55 12.02 4.32 -8.43
C PRO A 55 12.27 5.23 -7.22
N GLU A 56 13.40 5.93 -7.24
CA GLU A 56 13.77 6.90 -6.19
C GLU A 56 13.26 8.32 -6.49
N THR A 57 12.84 8.58 -7.73
CA THR A 57 12.44 9.88 -8.22
C THR A 57 11.21 9.79 -9.11
N MET A 58 10.33 10.78 -9.00
CA MET A 58 9.22 11.01 -9.93
C MET A 58 9.73 11.52 -11.28
N ASN A 59 8.88 11.46 -12.31
CA ASN A 59 9.19 11.99 -13.65
C ASN A 59 9.49 13.49 -13.67
N ASP A 60 9.05 14.25 -12.65
CA ASP A 60 9.37 15.68 -12.47
C ASP A 60 10.68 15.93 -11.70
N GLY A 61 11.45 14.88 -11.41
CA GLY A 61 12.74 14.95 -10.71
C GLY A 61 12.66 15.02 -9.18
N LYS A 62 11.46 15.06 -8.59
CA LYS A 62 11.32 15.06 -7.12
C LYS A 62 11.58 13.68 -6.54
N LYS A 63 12.33 13.63 -5.44
CA LYS A 63 12.56 12.39 -4.69
C LYS A 63 11.27 11.79 -4.16
N ILE A 64 11.12 10.49 -4.32
CA ILE A 64 10.01 9.71 -3.77
C ILE A 64 10.40 9.27 -2.36
N ARG A 65 9.47 9.42 -1.42
CA ARG A 65 9.55 8.78 -0.11
C ARG A 65 8.55 7.65 -0.06
N TRP A 66 9.04 6.42 -0.14
CA TRP A 66 8.21 5.22 0.03
C TRP A 66 7.90 5.04 1.51
N PHE A 67 6.62 5.20 1.87
CA PHE A 67 6.15 4.95 3.23
C PHE A 67 6.07 3.46 3.51
N THR A 68 5.47 2.72 2.59
CA THR A 68 5.36 1.26 2.64
C THR A 68 4.92 0.76 1.27
N ASN A 69 5.03 -0.54 1.05
CA ASN A 69 4.51 -1.23 -0.13
C ASN A 69 3.81 -2.50 0.35
N PHE A 70 2.62 -2.77 -0.17
CA PHE A 70 1.77 -3.87 0.31
C PHE A 70 0.81 -4.35 -0.77
N SER A 71 0.19 -5.51 -0.53
CA SER A 71 -0.98 -5.95 -1.28
C SER A 71 -2.07 -6.52 -0.36
N VAL A 72 -3.29 -6.51 -0.85
CA VAL A 72 -4.51 -7.00 -0.21
C VAL A 72 -5.21 -7.93 -1.19
N LYS A 73 -5.39 -9.18 -0.76
CA LYS A 73 -6.00 -10.25 -1.55
C LYS A 73 -7.17 -10.86 -0.79
N LYS A 74 -8.08 -11.47 -1.55
CA LYS A 74 -9.14 -12.35 -1.04
C LYS A 74 -9.06 -13.66 -1.82
N GLY A 75 -8.73 -14.75 -1.13
CA GLY A 75 -8.28 -15.97 -1.80
C GLY A 75 -6.99 -15.72 -2.60
N ASN A 76 -6.97 -16.11 -3.88
CA ASN A 76 -5.81 -15.95 -4.76
C ASN A 76 -5.85 -14.68 -5.62
N ALA A 77 -6.85 -13.80 -5.45
CA ALA A 77 -7.03 -12.60 -6.26
C ALA A 77 -6.83 -11.33 -5.43
N TYR A 78 -6.26 -10.29 -6.05
CA TYR A 78 -6.28 -8.95 -5.48
C TYR A 78 -7.71 -8.44 -5.36
N ILE A 79 -7.99 -7.70 -4.29
CA ILE A 79 -9.33 -7.14 -4.09
C ILE A 79 -9.57 -5.96 -5.04
N ASN A 80 -10.82 -5.77 -5.44
CA ASN A 80 -11.27 -4.55 -6.11
C ASN A 80 -12.44 -3.93 -5.32
N GLU A 81 -12.19 -3.67 -4.04
CA GLU A 81 -13.16 -3.09 -3.11
C GLU A 81 -12.49 -2.06 -2.21
N LYS A 82 -13.29 -1.14 -1.66
CA LYS A 82 -12.76 -0.03 -0.86
C LYS A 82 -12.11 -0.52 0.43
N PHE A 83 -10.96 0.05 0.75
CA PHE A 83 -10.29 -0.08 2.04
C PHE A 83 -9.63 1.23 2.43
N TYR A 84 -9.51 1.45 3.74
CA TYR A 84 -8.81 2.60 4.31
C TYR A 84 -7.36 2.25 4.56
N VAL A 85 -6.48 3.22 4.29
CA VAL A 85 -5.06 3.17 4.64
C VAL A 85 -4.74 4.38 5.51
N SER A 86 -4.20 4.14 6.69
CA SER A 86 -3.82 5.18 7.66
C SER A 86 -2.30 5.20 7.83
N ILE A 87 -1.70 6.37 7.67
CA ILE A 87 -0.26 6.61 7.83
C ILE A 87 -0.06 7.59 9.00
N PRO A 88 0.41 7.16 10.18
CA PRO A 88 0.48 8.01 11.38
C PRO A 88 1.13 9.39 11.16
N ASP A 89 2.16 9.47 10.29
CA ASP A 89 2.91 10.70 9.97
C ASP A 89 2.70 11.21 8.52
N GLY A 90 1.58 10.84 7.88
CA GLY A 90 1.36 11.10 6.44
C GLY A 90 1.06 12.55 6.05
N GLY A 91 0.66 13.40 7.00
CA GLY A 91 -0.05 14.67 6.74
C GLY A 91 0.70 15.78 6.00
N ALA A 92 2.01 15.67 5.81
CA ALA A 92 2.82 16.70 5.14
C ALA A 92 3.50 16.22 3.84
N SER A 93 3.42 14.94 3.50
CA SER A 93 4.15 14.37 2.37
C SER A 93 3.22 14.03 1.21
N ARG A 94 3.67 14.29 -0.03
CA ARG A 94 2.96 13.81 -1.22
C ARG A 94 2.99 12.29 -1.22
N LEU A 95 1.83 11.66 -1.09
CA LEU A 95 1.70 10.21 -1.20
C LEU A 95 1.92 9.79 -2.66
N VAL A 96 2.78 8.80 -2.87
CA VAL A 96 3.04 8.21 -4.19
C VAL A 96 2.45 6.81 -4.23
N ILE A 97 1.70 6.52 -5.29
CA ILE A 97 1.06 5.23 -5.57
C ILE A 97 1.46 4.81 -6.99
N TYR A 98 1.42 3.53 -7.33
CA TYR A 98 1.58 3.11 -8.72
C TYR A 98 0.25 2.98 -9.44
N ASP A 99 0.25 3.34 -10.71
CA ASP A 99 -0.86 3.02 -11.59
C ASP A 99 -0.82 1.54 -12.03
N GLY A 100 -1.85 1.17 -12.78
CA GLY A 100 -1.97 -0.12 -13.45
C GLY A 100 -0.85 -0.48 -14.44
N ASN A 101 0.12 0.42 -14.66
CA ASN A 101 1.29 0.21 -15.54
C ASN A 101 2.60 0.15 -14.74
N GLY A 102 2.55 0.24 -13.41
CA GLY A 102 3.76 0.31 -12.59
C GLY A 102 4.47 1.67 -12.67
N ASN A 103 3.77 2.73 -13.07
CA ASN A 103 4.28 4.10 -13.02
C ASN A 103 3.86 4.80 -11.72
N PRO A 104 4.80 5.43 -11.00
CA PRO A 104 4.46 6.18 -9.81
C PRO A 104 3.70 7.46 -10.18
N TYR A 105 2.61 7.76 -9.47
CA TYR A 105 1.86 9.00 -9.58
C TYR A 105 1.57 9.57 -8.19
N TYR A 106 1.35 10.88 -8.12
CA TYR A 106 0.93 11.53 -6.89
C TYR A 106 -0.53 11.22 -6.62
N TYR A 107 -0.83 10.68 -5.46
CA TYR A 107 -2.22 10.51 -5.02
C TYR A 107 -2.90 11.87 -4.95
N THR A 108 -4.00 12.00 -5.68
CA THR A 108 -4.82 13.22 -5.76
C THR A 108 -6.13 13.12 -5.00
N GLY A 109 -6.41 11.96 -4.40
CA GLY A 109 -7.61 11.76 -3.59
C GLY A 109 -7.57 12.52 -2.27
N GLU A 110 -8.72 12.58 -1.61
CA GLU A 110 -8.83 13.20 -0.29
C GLU A 110 -8.01 12.40 0.74
N ILE A 111 -7.18 13.13 1.51
CA ILE A 111 -6.49 12.60 2.68
C ILE A 111 -7.09 13.29 3.90
N LYS A 112 -7.78 12.53 4.75
CA LYS A 112 -8.43 13.04 5.96
C LYS A 112 -7.84 12.34 7.17
N ASN A 113 -7.31 13.12 8.13
CA ASN A 113 -6.67 12.58 9.34
C ASN A 113 -5.57 11.55 9.03
N ASN A 114 -4.77 11.80 7.99
CA ASN A 114 -3.74 10.89 7.46
C ASN A 114 -4.28 9.52 6.98
N THR A 115 -5.57 9.43 6.73
CA THR A 115 -6.24 8.28 6.13
C THR A 115 -6.69 8.61 4.72
N PHE A 116 -6.52 7.67 3.81
CA PHE A 116 -6.99 7.75 2.43
C PHE A 116 -7.63 6.44 2.01
N VAL A 117 -8.38 6.47 0.91
CA VAL A 117 -9.14 5.33 0.40
C VAL A 117 -8.48 4.81 -0.87
N LEU A 118 -8.32 3.49 -0.93
CA LEU A 118 -7.95 2.76 -2.12
C LEU A 118 -9.04 1.74 -2.44
N THR A 119 -9.10 1.34 -3.71
CA THR A 119 -10.01 0.29 -4.20
C THR A 119 -9.25 -0.90 -4.78
N ASP A 120 -8.05 -0.66 -5.30
CA ASP A 120 -7.19 -1.70 -5.84
C ASP A 120 -6.34 -2.28 -4.71
N GLY A 121 -6.53 -3.58 -4.46
CA GLY A 121 -5.76 -4.36 -3.48
C GLY A 121 -4.29 -4.47 -3.85
N ASP A 122 -3.91 -4.06 -5.06
CA ASP A 122 -2.53 -3.99 -5.47
C ASP A 122 -2.20 -2.59 -6.01
N PRO A 123 -1.98 -1.62 -5.11
CA PRO A 123 -1.58 -0.27 -5.51
C PRO A 123 -0.19 -0.21 -6.18
N ALA A 124 0.45 -1.37 -6.41
CA ALA A 124 1.69 -1.61 -7.14
C ALA A 124 1.53 -2.62 -8.31
N ALA A 125 0.33 -3.13 -8.60
CA ALA A 125 0.03 -3.75 -9.89
C ALA A 125 -0.58 -2.65 -10.73
N GLY A 126 0.04 -2.26 -11.81
CA GLY A 126 0.25 -3.26 -12.86
C GLY A 126 -1.06 -3.94 -13.32
N TRP A 127 -2.26 -3.35 -13.17
CA TRP A 127 -3.41 -3.73 -13.98
C TRP A 127 -4.06 -2.57 -14.78
N VAL A 128 -3.93 -2.68 -16.10
CA VAL A 128 -4.58 -1.89 -17.16
C VAL A 128 -6.03 -2.40 -17.32
N PRO A 129 -7.04 -1.54 -17.55
CA PRO A 129 -8.36 -1.99 -17.99
C PRO A 129 -8.31 -2.86 -19.26
#